data_AF-A0AA88D4C9-F1
#
_entry.id   AF-A0AA88D4C9-F1
#
_cell.length_a   1.000
_cell.length_b   1.000
_cell.length_c   1.000
_cell.angle_alpha   90.00
_cell.angle_beta   90.00
_cell.angle_gamma   90.00
#
_symmetry.space_group_name_H-M   'P 1'
#
loop_
_entity.id
_entity.type
_entity.pdbx_description
1 polymer ?
#
loop_
_entity_poly.entity_id
_entity_poly.type
_entity_poly.pdbx_seq_one_letter_code
_entity_poly.pdbx_strand_id
1 'polypeptide(L)'
;MHHQQNKPTSQRFRSEFARRVVGVQERSGICEFVRIPQSISEILDVNSAHYDPKTRSMRGDPQPDTDPNDKFYGVSTYNYKNSGQALEFKRLNIHAWEAFEKGQEIHMQAAPSQAESLFKIYKINREKLKNQIKDTILEKYAAANFLGQSEIEVEDMEAWRMKRLRRDYRR
;
A
#
# COMPACT_ATOMS: atom_id res chain seq x y z
N MET A 1 41.67 -39.80 -53.17
CA MET A 1 41.55 -39.29 -51.79
C MET A 1 40.85 -37.94 -51.82
N HIS A 2 39.54 -37.87 -51.55
CA HIS A 2 38.84 -36.60 -51.32
C HIS A 2 37.97 -36.75 -50.06
N HIS A 3 38.23 -35.85 -49.11
CA HIS A 3 37.73 -35.81 -47.75
C HIS A 3 36.29 -35.25 -47.75
N GLN A 4 35.31 -36.05 -47.32
CA GLN A 4 33.95 -35.56 -47.07
C GLN A 4 33.90 -34.89 -45.69
N GLN A 5 33.51 -33.62 -45.63
CA GLN A 5 33.25 -32.92 -44.37
C GLN A 5 31.83 -33.23 -43.88
N ASN A 6 31.73 -33.93 -42.75
CA ASN A 6 30.46 -34.19 -42.07
C ASN A 6 30.03 -32.95 -41.26
N LYS A 7 28.85 -32.38 -41.55
CA LYS A 7 28.23 -31.32 -40.73
C LYS A 7 27.52 -31.96 -39.52
N PRO A 8 27.70 -31.47 -38.28
CA PRO A 8 26.95 -32.01 -37.15
C PRO A 8 25.52 -31.46 -37.11
N THR A 9 24.54 -32.37 -37.05
CA THR A 9 23.11 -32.14 -36.88
C THR A 9 22.77 -31.69 -35.46
N SER A 10 21.81 -30.76 -35.32
CA SER A 10 21.40 -30.08 -34.08
C SER A 10 20.76 -30.95 -32.99
N GLN A 11 20.77 -32.29 -33.13
CA GLN A 11 20.13 -33.21 -32.19
C GLN A 11 21.08 -33.77 -31.11
N ARG A 12 22.38 -33.48 -31.14
CA ARG A 12 23.35 -33.94 -30.12
C ARG A 12 23.52 -33.02 -28.90
N PHE A 13 22.78 -31.91 -28.81
CA PHE A 13 22.90 -30.98 -27.68
C PHE A 13 21.88 -31.20 -26.55
N ARG A 14 20.96 -32.16 -26.68
CA ARG A 14 19.87 -32.35 -25.72
C ARG A 14 20.04 -33.50 -24.71
N SER A 15 21.16 -34.22 -24.70
CA SER A 15 21.30 -35.41 -23.85
C SER A 15 22.37 -35.34 -22.74
N GLU A 16 23.08 -34.24 -22.55
CA GLU A 16 24.10 -34.12 -21.49
C GLU A 16 23.84 -33.03 -20.45
N PHE A 17 22.59 -32.61 -20.26
CA PHE A 17 22.22 -31.62 -19.23
C PHE A 17 21.66 -32.23 -17.93
N ALA A 18 21.74 -33.55 -17.77
CA ALA A 18 21.20 -34.24 -16.61
C ALA A 18 22.23 -35.17 -15.99
N ARG A 19 23.31 -34.61 -15.41
CA ARG A 19 24.14 -35.22 -14.36
C ARG A 19 25.27 -34.26 -13.98
N ARG A 20 25.08 -33.46 -12.93
CA ARG A 20 26.08 -33.27 -11.85
C ARG A 20 25.47 -32.47 -10.71
N VAL A 21 24.75 -33.17 -9.85
CA VAL A 21 24.63 -32.80 -8.43
C VAL A 21 25.95 -33.23 -7.77
N VAL A 22 26.37 -32.47 -6.75
CA VAL A 22 27.57 -32.63 -5.91
C VAL A 22 28.81 -31.85 -6.40
N GLY A 23 29.00 -30.71 -5.72
CA GLY A 23 30.25 -30.08 -5.29
C GLY A 23 31.54 -30.30 -6.09
N VAL A 24 32.16 -29.18 -6.48
CA VAL A 24 33.54 -28.81 -6.14
C VAL A 24 33.79 -27.42 -6.76
N GLN A 25 34.20 -26.49 -5.91
CA GLN A 25 34.59 -25.13 -6.26
C GLN A 25 35.98 -25.16 -6.91
N GLU A 26 36.04 -25.12 -8.24
CA GLU A 26 37.27 -24.76 -8.94
C GLU A 26 37.17 -23.32 -9.44
N ARG A 27 37.89 -22.43 -8.75
CA ARG A 27 38.05 -21.02 -9.12
C ARG A 27 38.94 -20.94 -10.37
N SER A 28 38.36 -21.09 -11.56
CA SER A 28 38.95 -20.53 -12.77
C SER A 28 38.42 -19.11 -12.93
N GLY A 29 39.32 -18.13 -12.86
CA GLY A 29 39.03 -16.70 -12.79
C GLY A 29 38.51 -16.10 -14.09
N ILE A 30 37.32 -16.52 -14.51
CA ILE A 30 36.55 -15.85 -15.55
C ILE A 30 35.40 -15.12 -14.85
N CYS A 31 35.39 -13.79 -14.93
CA CYS A 31 34.25 -13.00 -14.49
C CYS A 31 33.06 -13.33 -15.40
N GLU A 32 32.32 -14.38 -15.07
CA GLU A 32 31.04 -14.66 -15.70
C GLU A 32 30.12 -13.50 -15.33
N PHE A 33 29.72 -12.72 -16.33
CA PHE A 33 28.82 -11.58 -16.14
C PHE A 33 27.44 -12.18 -15.79
N VAL A 34 27.17 -12.38 -14.51
CA VAL A 34 25.87 -12.88 -14.02
C VAL A 34 24.84 -11.76 -14.22
N ARG A 35 24.39 -11.59 -15.46
CA ARG A 35 23.27 -10.73 -15.82
C ARG A 35 22.04 -11.61 -15.86
N ILE A 36 21.14 -11.43 -14.90
CA ILE A 36 19.85 -12.13 -14.88
C ILE A 36 19.09 -11.70 -16.16
N PRO A 37 18.78 -12.62 -17.08
CA PRO A 37 18.28 -12.25 -18.41
C PRO A 37 16.91 -11.58 -18.42
N GLN A 38 16.14 -11.70 -17.35
CA GLN A 38 14.74 -11.25 -17.27
C GLN A 38 14.56 -9.76 -16.93
N SER A 39 15.62 -9.01 -16.59
CA SER A 39 15.48 -7.65 -16.02
C SER A 39 15.59 -6.50 -17.03
N ILE A 40 15.78 -6.77 -18.33
CA ILE A 40 16.13 -5.72 -19.33
C ILE A 40 14.92 -5.28 -20.18
N SER A 41 13.83 -6.06 -20.22
CA SER A 41 12.70 -5.79 -21.13
C SER A 41 11.96 -4.48 -20.86
N GLU A 42 12.13 -3.89 -19.68
CA GLU A 42 11.34 -2.74 -19.22
C GLU A 42 11.85 -1.38 -19.69
N ILE A 43 13.08 -1.31 -20.23
CA ILE A 43 13.72 -0.06 -20.69
C ILE A 43 13.52 0.14 -22.21
N LEU A 44 12.89 -0.83 -22.89
CA LEU A 44 12.85 -0.87 -24.35
C LEU A 44 11.68 -0.09 -24.97
N ASP A 45 10.67 0.28 -24.19
CA ASP A 45 9.52 1.06 -24.68
C ASP A 45 9.80 2.57 -24.61
N VAL A 46 9.41 3.31 -25.65
CA VAL A 46 9.61 4.76 -25.78
C VAL A 46 8.72 5.53 -24.79
N ASN A 47 7.57 4.97 -24.42
CA ASN A 47 6.63 5.54 -23.45
C ASN A 47 6.90 5.08 -22.01
N SER A 48 7.94 4.29 -21.77
CA SER A 48 8.30 3.84 -20.43
C SER A 48 8.87 4.98 -19.58
N ALA A 49 8.91 4.78 -18.25
CA ALA A 49 9.51 5.72 -17.34
C ALA A 49 11.01 5.95 -17.62
N HIS A 50 11.48 7.17 -17.37
CA HIS A 50 12.88 7.53 -17.61
C HIS A 50 13.86 6.79 -16.67
N TYR A 51 14.88 6.14 -17.26
CA TYR A 51 15.99 5.48 -16.58
C TYR A 51 17.23 6.40 -16.49
N ASP A 52 17.74 6.63 -15.28
CA ASP A 52 19.05 7.26 -15.08
C ASP A 52 20.14 6.17 -15.00
N PRO A 53 21.03 6.04 -16.01
CA PRO A 53 22.06 5.01 -16.04
C PRO A 53 23.15 5.18 -14.97
N LYS A 54 23.30 6.38 -14.39
CA LYS A 54 24.33 6.65 -13.38
C LYS A 54 23.92 6.11 -12.02
N THR A 55 22.72 6.45 -11.57
CA THR A 55 22.16 5.99 -10.29
C THR A 55 21.46 4.63 -10.42
N ARG A 56 21.30 4.13 -11.65
CA ARG A 56 20.61 2.89 -12.00
C ARG A 56 19.17 2.87 -11.48
N SER A 57 18.50 4.02 -11.51
CA SER A 57 17.17 4.19 -10.95
C SER A 57 16.16 4.61 -12.01
N MET A 58 15.01 3.93 -12.03
CA MET A 58 13.81 4.38 -12.74
C MET A 58 13.14 5.49 -11.93
N ARG A 59 12.73 6.58 -12.60
CA ARG A 59 12.00 7.68 -11.95
C ARG A 59 10.52 7.38 -11.70
N GLY A 60 9.92 6.61 -12.60
CA GLY A 60 8.52 6.23 -12.55
C GLY A 60 8.34 4.73 -12.68
N ASP A 61 7.09 4.31 -12.75
CA ASP A 61 6.73 2.94 -13.11
C ASP A 61 6.96 2.75 -14.62
N PRO A 62 7.79 1.78 -15.06
CA PRO A 62 7.98 1.48 -16.48
C PRO A 62 6.69 1.05 -17.18
N GLN A 63 5.71 0.51 -16.44
CA GLN A 63 4.44 0.02 -16.98
C GLN A 63 3.25 0.59 -16.18
N PRO A 64 2.84 1.84 -16.42
CA PRO A 64 1.76 2.47 -15.68
C PRO A 64 0.42 1.74 -15.84
N ASP A 65 0.13 1.22 -17.05
CA ASP A 65 -1.18 0.68 -17.44
C ASP A 65 -1.43 -0.77 -16.98
N THR A 66 -0.42 -1.48 -16.46
CA THR A 66 -0.57 -2.85 -15.96
C THR A 66 -1.34 -2.86 -14.62
N ASP A 67 -2.06 -3.94 -14.30
CA ASP A 67 -2.73 -4.12 -13.00
C ASP A 67 -1.68 -4.07 -11.86
N PRO A 68 -1.84 -3.20 -10.84
CA PRO A 68 -0.94 -3.13 -9.69
C PRO A 68 -0.61 -4.46 -8.99
N ASN A 69 -1.51 -5.45 -9.01
CA ASN A 69 -1.28 -6.76 -8.37
C ASN A 69 -0.39 -7.70 -9.21
N ASP A 70 -0.36 -7.51 -10.53
CA ASP A 70 0.43 -8.33 -11.46
C ASP A 70 1.81 -7.72 -11.74
N LYS A 71 2.09 -6.53 -11.20
CA LYS A 71 3.39 -5.87 -11.36
C LYS A 71 4.44 -6.50 -10.46
N PHE A 72 5.37 -7.24 -11.06
CA PHE A 72 6.57 -7.73 -10.36
C PHE A 72 7.45 -6.58 -9.85
N TYR A 73 7.52 -5.48 -10.62
CA TYR A 73 8.24 -4.25 -10.28
C TYR A 73 7.29 -3.09 -9.96
N GLY A 74 6.14 -3.37 -9.33
CA GLY A 74 5.11 -2.38 -8.97
C GLY A 74 5.55 -1.28 -8.00
N VAL A 75 6.84 -1.22 -7.68
CA VAL A 75 7.44 -0.30 -6.75
C VAL A 75 8.46 0.54 -7.49
N SER A 76 7.97 1.59 -8.16
CA SER A 76 8.84 2.70 -8.55
C SER A 76 9.65 3.18 -7.33
N THR A 77 10.80 3.81 -7.57
CA THR A 77 11.62 4.38 -6.48
C THR A 77 10.84 5.33 -5.57
N TYR A 78 9.74 5.91 -6.04
CA TYR A 78 8.83 6.74 -5.25
C TYR A 78 7.97 5.92 -4.28
N ASN A 79 7.35 4.83 -4.75
CA ASN A 79 6.50 3.98 -3.91
C ASN A 79 7.33 3.27 -2.83
N TYR A 80 8.57 2.88 -3.11
CA TYR A 80 9.46 2.27 -2.12
C TYR A 80 9.79 3.23 -0.97
N LYS A 81 9.98 4.51 -1.28
CA LYS A 81 10.32 5.54 -0.28
C LYS A 81 9.15 5.88 0.65
N ASN A 82 7.92 5.71 0.18
CA ASN A 82 6.72 6.12 0.90
C ASN A 82 5.90 4.95 1.48
N SER A 83 6.43 3.73 1.44
CA SER A 83 5.74 2.52 1.92
C SER A 83 6.44 1.88 3.12
N GLY A 84 5.72 0.96 3.78
CA GLY A 84 6.25 0.18 4.89
C GLY A 84 6.69 1.00 6.10
N GLN A 85 7.85 0.64 6.65
CA GLN A 85 8.41 1.27 7.85
C GLN A 85 8.81 2.74 7.63
N ALA A 86 9.15 3.12 6.40
CA ALA A 86 9.49 4.50 6.06
C ALA A 86 8.30 5.45 6.29
N LEU A 87 7.07 4.98 6.02
CA LEU A 87 5.86 5.76 6.28
C LEU A 87 5.63 5.97 7.78
N GLU A 88 5.82 4.94 8.59
CA GLU A 88 5.71 5.04 10.05
C GLU A 88 6.76 5.98 10.64
N PHE A 89 8.00 5.88 10.16
CA PHE A 89 9.08 6.79 10.52
C PHE A 89 8.76 8.24 10.13
N LYS A 90 8.20 8.48 8.95
CA LYS A 90 7.75 9.81 8.51
C LYS A 90 6.67 10.37 9.44
N ARG A 91 5.68 9.56 9.83
CA ARG A 91 4.61 9.97 10.77
C ARG A 91 5.18 10.33 12.15
N LEU A 92 6.15 9.56 12.64
CA LEU A 92 6.89 9.86 13.87
C LEU A 92 7.60 11.22 13.79
N ASN A 93 8.20 11.55 12.64
CA ASN A 93 8.93 12.82 12.42
C ASN A 93 7.99 14.01 12.48
N ILE A 94 6.86 13.92 11.78
CA ILE A 94 5.84 14.97 11.79
C ILE A 94 5.34 15.20 13.22
N HIS A 95 5.04 14.14 13.97
CA HIS A 95 4.63 14.26 15.37
C HIS A 95 5.68 14.92 16.26
N ALA A 96 6.97 14.59 16.08
CA ALA A 96 8.05 15.20 16.85
C ALA A 96 8.13 16.71 16.59
N TRP A 97 7.98 17.15 15.34
CA TRP A 97 7.95 18.59 14.99
C TRP A 97 6.73 19.30 15.57
N GLU A 98 5.53 18.74 15.41
CA GLU A 98 4.30 19.31 15.99
C GLU A 98 4.36 19.40 17.52
N ALA A 99 5.00 18.44 18.18
CA ALA A 99 5.17 18.43 19.63
C ALA A 99 6.21 19.46 20.08
N PHE A 100 7.30 19.61 19.32
CA PHE A 100 8.32 20.62 19.57
C PHE A 100 7.77 22.04 19.47
N GLU A 101 6.93 22.32 18.46
CA GLU A 101 6.23 23.60 18.32
C GLU A 101 5.30 23.89 19.51
N LYS A 102 4.73 22.85 20.14
CA LYS A 102 3.91 22.96 21.35
C LYS A 102 4.75 23.08 22.64
N GLY A 103 6.08 23.07 22.54
CA GLY A 103 7.00 23.17 23.68
C GLY A 103 7.33 21.84 24.35
N GLN A 104 6.98 20.69 23.76
CA GLN A 104 7.40 19.39 24.27
C GLN A 104 8.79 19.02 23.72
N GLU A 105 9.68 18.55 24.58
CA GLU A 105 11.01 18.10 24.18
C GLU A 105 10.95 16.67 23.65
N ILE A 106 10.67 16.54 22.35
CA ILE A 106 10.68 15.25 21.63
C ILE A 106 11.67 15.36 20.47
N HIS A 107 12.79 14.64 20.57
CA HIS A 107 13.80 14.63 19.52
C HIS A 107 14.01 13.22 18.99
N MET A 108 13.71 13.00 17.71
CA MET A 108 13.82 11.68 17.10
C MET A 108 15.26 11.17 17.01
N GLN A 109 16.20 12.00 16.53
CA GLN A 109 17.58 11.55 16.34
C GLN A 109 18.36 11.43 17.66
N ALA A 110 18.14 12.34 18.61
CA ALA A 110 18.79 12.31 19.91
C ALA A 110 18.21 11.22 20.84
N ALA A 111 16.88 11.05 20.87
CA ALA A 111 16.20 10.12 21.77
C ALA A 111 15.09 9.32 21.03
N PRO A 112 15.47 8.39 20.12
CA PRO A 112 14.51 7.67 19.27
C PRO A 112 13.53 6.80 20.06
N SER A 113 13.99 6.10 21.09
CA SER A 113 13.15 5.22 21.93
C SER A 113 12.09 6.01 22.71
N GLN A 114 12.47 7.19 23.23
CA GLN A 114 11.54 8.09 23.91
C GLN A 114 10.48 8.61 22.94
N ALA A 115 10.91 9.09 21.77
CA ALA A 115 10.01 9.58 20.74
C ALA A 115 9.01 8.50 20.27
N GLU A 116 9.48 7.26 20.07
CA GLU A 116 8.62 6.14 19.69
C GLU A 116 7.59 5.81 20.78
N SER A 117 8.02 5.79 22.04
CA SER A 117 7.15 5.48 23.19
C SER A 117 6.03 6.52 23.34
N LEU A 118 6.39 7.81 23.26
CA LEU A 118 5.42 8.91 23.29
C LEU A 118 4.46 8.85 22.10
N PHE A 119 4.95 8.49 20.91
CA PHE A 119 4.11 8.35 19.72
C PHE A 119 3.12 7.18 19.81
N LYS A 120 3.50 6.06 20.44
CA LYS A 120 2.57 4.95 20.72
C LYS A 120 1.45 5.39 21.65
N ILE A 121 1.77 6.11 22.72
CA ILE A 121 0.77 6.69 23.64
C ILE A 121 -0.14 7.66 22.89
N TYR A 122 0.42 8.53 22.05
CA TYR A 122 -0.33 9.46 21.21
C TYR A 122 -1.32 8.75 20.29
N LYS A 123 -0.93 7.66 19.62
CA LYS A 123 -1.84 6.87 18.75
C LYS A 123 -3.05 6.37 19.52
N ILE A 124 -2.83 5.77 20.70
CA ILE A 124 -3.91 5.25 21.55
C ILE A 124 -4.85 6.39 21.99
N ASN A 125 -4.29 7.52 22.44
CA ASN A 125 -5.09 8.66 22.88
C ASN A 125 -5.89 9.29 21.73
N ARG A 126 -5.29 9.33 20.53
CA ARG A 126 -5.97 9.82 19.31
C ARG A 126 -7.14 8.93 18.91
N GLU A 127 -7.02 7.60 19.03
CA GLU A 127 -8.11 6.67 18.75
C GLU A 127 -9.25 6.81 19.77
N LYS A 128 -8.91 6.91 21.06
CA LYS A 128 -9.89 7.17 22.12
C LYS A 128 -10.66 8.47 21.88
N LEU A 129 -9.95 9.55 21.54
CA LEU A 129 -10.57 10.84 21.24
C LEU A 129 -11.48 10.76 20.01
N LYS A 130 -11.08 10.04 18.96
CA LYS A 130 -11.94 9.82 17.78
C LYS A 130 -13.23 9.07 18.13
N ASN A 131 -13.15 8.07 19.00
CA ASN A 131 -14.34 7.32 19.44
C ASN A 131 -15.25 8.21 20.28
N GLN A 132 -14.70 8.96 21.24
CA GLN A 132 -15.48 9.94 22.01
C GLN A 132 -16.16 10.97 21.11
N ILE A 133 -15.48 11.50 20.09
CA ILE A 133 -16.08 12.43 19.13
C ILE A 133 -17.23 11.75 18.38
N LYS A 134 -17.05 10.51 17.89
CA LYS A 134 -18.13 9.76 17.24
C LYS A 134 -19.33 9.56 18.16
N ASP A 135 -19.10 9.17 19.42
CA ASP A 135 -20.17 8.95 20.40
C ASP A 135 -20.92 10.25 20.69
N THR A 136 -20.20 11.37 20.88
CA THR A 136 -20.83 12.69 21.10
C THR A 136 -21.64 13.18 19.90
N ILE A 137 -21.21 12.87 18.67
CA ILE A 137 -21.96 13.18 17.46
C ILE A 137 -23.22 12.31 17.41
N LEU A 138 -23.08 11.00 17.64
CA LEU A 138 -24.21 10.07 17.65
C LEU A 138 -25.25 10.46 18.69
N GLU A 139 -24.85 10.81 19.92
CA GLU A 139 -25.76 11.24 20.97
C GLU A 139 -26.55 12.49 20.56
N LYS A 140 -25.87 13.51 20.02
CA LYS A 140 -26.52 14.76 19.58
C LYS A 140 -27.54 14.53 18.46
N TYR A 141 -27.24 13.68 17.49
CA TYR A 141 -28.12 13.45 16.34
C TYR A 141 -29.15 12.34 16.57
N ALA A 142 -28.86 11.35 17.41
CA ALA A 142 -29.84 10.34 17.83
C ALA A 142 -30.94 10.98 18.68
N ALA A 143 -30.60 11.85 19.64
CA ALA A 143 -31.57 12.58 20.43
C ALA A 143 -32.50 13.45 19.53
N ALA A 144 -31.96 14.08 18.49
CA ALA A 144 -32.76 14.85 17.53
C ALA A 144 -33.74 13.96 16.72
N ASN A 145 -33.32 12.75 16.33
CA ASN A 145 -34.19 11.82 15.61
C ASN A 145 -35.27 11.20 16.51
N PHE A 146 -34.97 10.88 17.77
CA PHE A 146 -35.96 10.38 18.72
C PHE A 146 -37.03 11.42 19.06
N LEU A 147 -36.64 12.69 19.22
CA LEU A 147 -37.58 13.78 19.50
C LEU A 147 -38.46 14.12 18.28
N GLY A 148 -37.87 14.12 17.07
CA GLY A 148 -38.63 14.36 15.83
C GLY A 148 -39.58 13.23 15.47
N GLN A 149 -39.20 11.96 15.70
CA GLN A 149 -40.07 10.81 15.41
C GLN A 149 -41.25 10.72 16.38
N SER A 150 -41.04 11.03 17.67
CA SER A 150 -42.14 10.97 18.66
C SER A 150 -43.25 11.98 18.40
N GLU A 151 -42.93 13.15 17.83
CA GLU A 151 -43.92 14.20 17.58
C GLU A 151 -44.66 13.96 16.26
N ILE A 152 -43.95 13.51 15.21
CA ILE A 152 -44.52 13.18 13.90
C ILE A 152 -45.41 11.92 13.97
N GLU A 153 -45.01 10.88 14.71
CA GLU A 153 -45.83 9.66 14.83
C GLU A 153 -47.14 9.88 15.61
N VAL A 154 -47.15 10.76 16.61
CA VAL A 154 -48.34 11.07 17.40
C VAL A 154 -49.35 11.86 16.58
N GLU A 155 -48.91 12.89 15.84
CA GLU A 155 -49.78 13.67 14.96
C GLU A 155 -50.38 12.83 13.82
N ASP A 156 -49.59 11.95 13.20
CA ASP A 156 -50.07 11.07 12.13
C ASP A 156 -51.09 10.04 12.65
N MET A 157 -50.88 9.50 13.86
CA MET A 157 -51.83 8.60 14.52
C MET A 157 -53.13 9.31 14.92
N GLU A 158 -53.07 10.54 15.43
CA GLU A 158 -54.25 11.35 15.75
C GLU A 158 -55.01 11.77 14.49
N ALA A 159 -54.29 12.18 13.42
CA ALA A 159 -54.88 12.51 12.13
C ALA A 159 -55.57 11.30 11.49
N TRP A 160 -54.98 10.11 11.61
CA TRP A 160 -55.59 8.86 11.16
C TRP A 160 -56.83 8.49 11.98
N ARG A 161 -56.76 8.62 13.31
CA ARG A 161 -57.89 8.40 14.23
C ARG A 161 -59.06 9.34 13.93
N MET A 162 -58.78 10.62 13.68
CA MET A 162 -59.79 11.63 13.35
C MET A 162 -60.38 11.43 11.95
N LYS A 163 -59.58 11.04 10.95
CA LYS A 163 -60.10 10.64 9.62
C LYS A 163 -61.01 9.43 9.70
N ARG A 164 -60.67 8.45 10.56
CA ARG A 164 -61.50 7.26 10.80
C ARG A 164 -62.84 7.64 11.46
N LEU A 165 -62.80 8.42 12.55
CA LEU A 165 -64.00 8.90 13.24
C LEU A 165 -64.92 9.71 12.30
N ARG A 166 -64.35 10.58 11.45
CA ARG A 166 -65.12 11.33 10.44
C ARG A 166 -65.76 10.45 9.38
N ARG A 167 -65.15 9.30 9.06
CA ARG A 167 -65.70 8.33 8.10
C ARG A 167 -66.89 7.58 8.70
N ASP A 168 -66.83 7.31 10.00
CA ASP A 168 -67.87 6.58 10.73
C ASP A 168 -69.07 7.47 11.07
N TYR A 169 -68.89 8.78 11.23
CA TYR A 169 -69.98 9.77 11.44
C TYR A 169 -70.70 10.21 10.16
N ARG A 170 -70.22 9.79 8.96
CA ARG A 170 -70.79 10.14 7.65
C ARG A 170 -71.58 8.96 7.02
N ARG A 171 -72.00 7.99 7.82
CA ARG A 171 -72.97 6.96 7.47
C ARG A 171 -74.20 7.11 8.36
#